data_AF-C1MUY6-F1
#
_entry.id   AF-C1MUY6-F1
#
_cell.length_a   1.000
_cell.length_b   1.000
_cell.length_c   1.000
_cell.angle_alpha   90.00
_cell.angle_beta   90.00
_cell.angle_gamma   90.00
#
_symmetry.space_group_name_H-M   'P 1'
#
loop_
_entity.id
_entity.type
_entity.pdbx_description
1 polymer ?
#
loop_
_entity_poly.entity_id
_entity_poly.type
_entity_poly.pdbx_seq_one_letter_code
_entity_poly.pdbx_strand_id
1 'polypeptide(L)'
;MAFVRRATPVSRCPARAATPDAFPRAASLRVAPADAADATKLMRVVYGDWSGAGASLGGSRVSWAPAPLPRTEAGRGRYLWTDAFAVLNFVSAAERRAEMGDAGGRDDALAAALALVRAVHETLGQPSSRQVPMSLSSRAPFALPGASSSSSSSSTTTTTRHVGLRIGKTLAAASSDPGMALDGMYFHYHDKWVFALARLADAFGAETSVGAALATEATSLIKDVHPHWIERDEHTGAPLGVRWKINPDASPIRG
;
A
#
# COMPACT_ATOMS: atom_id res chain seq x y z
N MET A 1 49.00 -9.58 -32.12
CA MET A 1 48.18 -8.47 -32.65
C MET A 1 46.87 -8.41 -31.87
N ALA A 2 46.76 -7.46 -30.94
CA ALA A 2 45.58 -7.28 -30.09
C ALA A 2 44.64 -6.25 -30.72
N PHE A 3 43.39 -6.64 -30.98
CA PHE A 3 42.37 -5.76 -31.56
C PHE A 3 41.61 -5.05 -30.44
N VAL A 4 42.02 -3.84 -30.10
CA VAL A 4 41.30 -2.97 -29.14
C VAL A 4 40.10 -2.37 -29.85
N ARG A 5 38.89 -2.87 -29.57
CA ARG A 5 37.64 -2.22 -29.99
C ARG A 5 37.41 -0.97 -29.11
N ARG A 6 37.54 0.22 -29.72
CA ARG A 6 37.10 1.48 -29.10
C ARG A 6 35.57 1.46 -28.97
N ALA A 7 35.06 1.56 -27.75
CA ALA A 7 33.66 1.82 -27.50
C ALA A 7 33.33 3.28 -27.90
N THR A 8 32.36 3.46 -28.78
CA THR A 8 31.76 4.75 -29.10
C THR A 8 30.95 5.26 -27.90
N PRO A 9 31.00 6.56 -27.57
CA PRO A 9 30.20 7.11 -26.48
C PRO A 9 28.72 7.05 -26.86
N VAL A 10 27.92 6.47 -25.97
CA VAL A 10 26.46 6.47 -26.07
C VAL A 10 26.00 7.92 -25.96
N SER A 11 25.41 8.44 -27.04
CA SER A 11 24.79 9.76 -27.07
C SER A 11 23.71 9.83 -25.99
N ARG A 12 23.90 10.70 -24.99
CA ARG A 12 22.88 10.95 -23.97
C ARG A 12 21.68 11.58 -24.66
N CYS A 13 20.54 10.88 -24.66
CA CYS A 13 19.25 11.50 -24.97
C CYS A 13 19.09 12.73 -24.08
N PRO A 14 18.78 13.92 -24.63
CA PRO A 14 18.43 15.06 -23.82
C PRO A 14 17.14 14.71 -23.08
N ALA A 15 17.23 14.64 -21.75
CA ALA A 15 16.07 14.55 -20.87
C ALA A 15 15.26 15.84 -21.03
N ARG A 16 14.31 15.83 -21.96
CA ARG A 16 13.26 16.82 -22.00
C ARG A 16 12.46 16.59 -20.72
N ALA A 17 12.48 17.57 -19.82
CA ALA A 17 11.60 17.61 -18.66
C ALA A 17 10.16 17.69 -19.17
N ALA A 18 9.59 16.53 -19.52
CA ALA A 18 8.16 16.39 -19.56
C ALA A 18 7.72 16.51 -18.10
N THR A 19 6.96 17.56 -17.79
CA THR A 19 5.95 17.43 -16.74
C THR A 19 5.28 16.08 -16.97
N PRO A 20 5.25 15.16 -15.98
CA PRO A 20 4.55 13.91 -16.17
C PRO A 20 3.11 14.31 -16.53
N ASP A 21 2.71 14.03 -17.77
CA ASP A 21 1.32 14.13 -18.15
C ASP A 21 0.56 13.35 -17.09
N ALA A 22 -0.32 14.05 -16.37
CA ALA A 22 -1.15 13.43 -15.36
C ALA A 22 -1.76 12.18 -16.00
N PHE A 23 -1.62 11.03 -15.33
CA PHE A 23 -2.23 9.78 -15.77
C PHE A 23 -3.63 10.11 -16.26
N PRO A 24 -3.99 9.79 -17.53
CA PRO A 24 -5.23 10.28 -18.11
C PRO A 24 -6.35 9.95 -17.14
N ARG A 25 -6.93 10.99 -16.52
CA ARG A 25 -8.15 10.82 -15.74
C ARG A 25 -9.10 10.13 -16.69
N ALA A 26 -9.73 9.04 -16.26
CA ALA A 26 -10.69 8.30 -17.07
C ALA A 26 -11.96 9.16 -17.30
N ALA A 27 -11.79 10.31 -17.95
CA ALA A 27 -12.82 11.19 -18.44
C ALA A 27 -13.38 10.54 -19.70
N SER A 28 -14.18 9.48 -19.53
CA SER A 28 -15.04 8.96 -20.60
C SER A 28 -16.01 7.86 -20.18
N LEU A 29 -15.73 7.11 -19.10
CA LEU A 29 -16.69 6.11 -18.62
C LEU A 29 -17.62 6.78 -17.59
N ARG A 30 -18.79 7.23 -18.06
CA ARG A 30 -19.91 7.58 -17.18
C ARG A 30 -20.44 6.28 -16.57
N VAL A 31 -20.06 6.01 -15.33
CA VAL A 31 -20.67 4.95 -14.53
C VAL A 31 -22.09 5.41 -14.19
N ALA A 32 -23.09 4.53 -14.33
CA ALA A 32 -24.45 4.91 -14.01
C ALA A 32 -24.55 5.25 -12.50
N PRO A 33 -25.36 6.26 -12.10
CA PRO A 33 -25.51 6.61 -10.69
C PRO A 33 -25.91 5.42 -9.80
N ALA A 34 -26.69 4.48 -10.33
CA ALA A 34 -27.07 3.24 -9.65
C ALA A 34 -25.85 2.36 -9.32
N ASP A 35 -24.95 2.14 -10.30
CA ASP A 35 -23.75 1.32 -10.11
C ASP A 35 -22.81 1.93 -9.04
N ALA A 36 -22.71 3.28 -9.00
CA ALA A 36 -21.93 3.97 -7.98
C ALA A 36 -22.54 3.84 -6.56
N ALA A 37 -23.88 3.83 -6.47
CA ALA A 37 -24.58 3.58 -5.22
C ALA A 37 -24.40 2.13 -4.76
N ASP A 38 -24.46 1.16 -5.67
CA ASP A 38 -24.21 -0.25 -5.38
C ASP A 38 -22.77 -0.51 -4.95
N ALA A 39 -21.78 0.09 -5.63
CA ALA A 39 -20.38 0.01 -5.22
C ALA A 39 -20.17 0.57 -3.80
N THR A 40 -20.81 1.70 -3.48
CA THR A 40 -20.80 2.28 -2.12
C THR A 40 -21.41 1.32 -1.12
N LYS A 41 -22.56 0.72 -1.44
CA LYS A 41 -23.24 -0.24 -0.57
C LYS A 41 -22.38 -1.47 -0.29
N LEU A 42 -21.74 -2.03 -1.31
CA LEU A 42 -20.84 -3.19 -1.18
C LEU A 42 -19.65 -2.86 -0.29
N MET A 43 -19.01 -1.72 -0.49
CA MET A 43 -17.92 -1.26 0.36
C MET A 43 -18.37 -1.11 1.82
N ARG A 44 -19.59 -0.63 2.09
CA ARG A 44 -20.13 -0.49 3.45
C ARG A 44 -20.39 -1.84 4.12
N VAL A 45 -20.78 -2.84 3.35
CA VAL A 45 -20.94 -4.22 3.86
C VAL A 45 -19.61 -4.79 4.31
N VAL A 46 -18.53 -4.55 3.56
CA VAL A 46 -17.21 -5.14 3.85
C VAL A 46 -16.45 -4.35 4.92
N TYR A 47 -16.44 -3.03 4.83
CA TYR A 47 -15.59 -2.17 5.65
C TYR A 47 -16.35 -1.39 6.72
N GLY A 48 -17.67 -1.45 6.76
CA GLY A 48 -18.52 -0.68 7.67
C GLY A 48 -18.92 0.68 7.09
N ASP A 49 -19.85 1.38 7.74
CA ASP A 49 -20.32 2.69 7.29
C ASP A 49 -19.32 3.80 7.66
N TRP A 50 -18.74 4.46 6.66
CA TRP A 50 -17.78 5.55 6.82
C TRP A 50 -18.39 6.95 6.65
N SER A 51 -19.72 7.05 6.63
CA SER A 51 -20.38 8.36 6.58
C SER A 51 -19.95 9.22 7.78
N GLY A 52 -19.56 10.46 7.51
CA GLY A 52 -19.01 11.39 8.52
C GLY A 52 -17.54 11.15 8.89
N ALA A 53 -16.83 10.21 8.24
CA ALA A 53 -15.40 10.01 8.47
C ALA A 53 -14.58 11.27 8.13
N GLY A 54 -15.03 12.11 7.21
CA GLY A 54 -14.38 13.34 6.77
C GLY A 54 -14.29 14.39 7.88
N ALA A 55 -15.20 14.36 8.86
CA ALA A 55 -15.10 15.18 10.06
C ALA A 55 -13.79 14.95 10.84
N SER A 56 -13.12 13.81 10.63
CA SER A 56 -11.81 13.52 11.22
C SER A 56 -10.62 14.16 10.52
N LEU A 57 -10.74 14.56 9.25
CA LEU A 57 -9.67 15.22 8.49
C LEU A 57 -9.43 16.66 8.96
N GLY A 58 -10.44 17.32 9.53
CA GLY A 58 -10.40 18.71 10.02
C GLY A 58 -9.87 18.89 11.45
N GLY A 59 -9.44 17.81 12.11
CA GLY A 59 -8.87 17.85 13.46
C GLY A 59 -9.88 17.54 14.56
N SER A 60 -9.78 16.34 15.12
CA SER A 60 -9.67 16.07 16.57
C SER A 60 -9.74 14.58 16.86
N ARG A 61 -10.41 13.75 16.03
CA ARG A 61 -10.50 12.28 16.22
C ARG A 61 -10.87 11.58 14.91
N VAL A 62 -10.04 10.63 14.46
CA VAL A 62 -10.46 9.60 13.49
C VAL A 62 -11.39 8.65 14.22
N SER A 63 -12.71 8.90 14.12
CA SER A 63 -13.73 8.09 14.80
C SER A 63 -14.02 6.78 14.08
N TRP A 64 -13.72 6.71 12.79
CA TRP A 64 -14.00 5.52 11.99
C TRP A 64 -12.77 4.63 11.84
N ALA A 65 -12.98 3.33 12.01
CA ALA A 65 -12.02 2.29 11.69
C ALA A 65 -12.69 1.26 10.78
N PRO A 66 -11.98 0.73 9.77
CA PRO A 66 -12.55 -0.29 8.91
C PRO A 66 -12.92 -1.54 9.70
N ALA A 67 -14.08 -2.13 9.41
CA ALA A 67 -14.43 -3.45 9.91
C ALA A 67 -13.32 -4.47 9.54
N PRO A 68 -13.01 -5.43 10.42
CA PRO A 68 -12.02 -6.47 10.11
C PRO A 68 -12.56 -7.41 9.03
N LEU A 69 -11.69 -7.84 8.12
CA LEU A 69 -11.98 -8.93 7.20
C LEU A 69 -12.21 -10.25 7.97
N PRO A 70 -12.91 -11.24 7.37
CA PRO A 70 -13.19 -12.51 8.02
C PRO A 70 -11.94 -13.17 8.59
N ARG A 71 -11.97 -13.52 9.89
CA ARG A 71 -10.81 -14.08 10.60
C ARG A 71 -10.35 -15.45 10.07
N THR A 72 -11.20 -16.15 9.34
CA THR A 72 -10.88 -17.43 8.70
C THR A 72 -9.90 -17.26 7.54
N GLU A 73 -9.91 -16.10 6.88
CA GLU A 73 -9.07 -15.78 5.73
C GLU A 73 -7.94 -14.82 6.12
N ALA A 74 -8.27 -13.80 6.93
CA ALA A 74 -7.40 -12.73 7.36
C ALA A 74 -7.11 -12.87 8.86
N GLY A 75 -5.97 -13.45 9.22
CA GLY A 75 -5.67 -13.85 10.61
C GLY A 75 -5.73 -12.72 11.63
N ARG A 76 -5.47 -11.49 11.18
CA ARG A 76 -5.56 -10.27 12.00
C ARG A 76 -6.55 -9.24 11.44
N GLY A 77 -7.48 -9.68 10.59
CA GLY A 77 -8.55 -8.85 10.03
C GLY A 77 -8.13 -7.94 8.88
N ARG A 78 -6.92 -8.10 8.35
CA ARG A 78 -6.42 -7.39 7.15
C ARG A 78 -5.82 -8.36 6.15
N TYR A 79 -5.95 -8.05 4.88
CA TYR A 79 -5.45 -8.87 3.80
C TYR A 79 -5.00 -7.97 2.63
N LEU A 80 -3.70 -7.97 2.35
CA LEU A 80 -3.04 -6.85 1.65
C LEU A 80 -3.66 -6.50 0.29
N TRP A 81 -3.94 -7.49 -0.55
CA TRP A 81 -4.49 -7.22 -1.90
C TRP A 81 -5.97 -6.80 -1.87
N THR A 82 -6.77 -7.35 -0.95
CA THR A 82 -8.17 -6.94 -0.77
C THR A 82 -8.24 -5.50 -0.29
N ASP A 83 -7.40 -5.15 0.68
CA ASP A 83 -7.34 -3.80 1.22
C ASP A 83 -6.75 -2.81 0.19
N ALA A 84 -5.83 -3.23 -0.69
CA ALA A 84 -5.37 -2.41 -1.82
C ALA A 84 -6.53 -2.03 -2.76
N PHE A 85 -7.39 -2.99 -3.11
CA PHE A 85 -8.58 -2.73 -3.92
C PHE A 85 -9.57 -1.81 -3.20
N ALA A 86 -9.75 -1.97 -1.89
CA ALA A 86 -10.62 -1.11 -1.11
C ALA A 86 -10.13 0.35 -1.09
N VAL A 87 -8.83 0.59 -0.95
CA VAL A 87 -8.26 1.95 -1.07
C VAL A 87 -8.55 2.54 -2.45
N LEU A 88 -8.35 1.77 -3.54
CA LEU A 88 -8.66 2.23 -4.90
C LEU A 88 -10.16 2.52 -5.10
N ASN A 89 -11.04 1.73 -4.47
CA ASN A 89 -12.48 1.97 -4.50
C ASN A 89 -12.85 3.25 -3.75
N PHE A 90 -12.24 3.53 -2.60
CA PHE A 90 -12.44 4.79 -1.88
C PHE A 90 -11.94 5.99 -2.68
N VAL A 91 -10.78 5.89 -3.33
CA VAL A 91 -10.28 6.94 -4.25
C VAL A 91 -11.28 7.19 -5.37
N SER A 92 -11.79 6.12 -6.00
CA SER A 92 -12.79 6.23 -7.07
C SER A 92 -14.09 6.87 -6.57
N ALA A 93 -14.54 6.49 -5.37
CA ALA A 93 -15.73 7.09 -4.75
C ALA A 93 -15.52 8.59 -4.47
N ALA A 94 -14.34 8.99 -3.97
CA ALA A 94 -14.00 10.38 -3.73
C ALA A 94 -13.99 11.21 -5.02
N GLU A 95 -13.39 10.70 -6.09
CA GLU A 95 -13.39 11.35 -7.41
C GLU A 95 -14.82 11.55 -7.94
N ARG A 96 -15.69 10.53 -7.84
CA ARG A 96 -17.10 10.65 -8.26
C ARG A 96 -17.89 11.65 -7.42
N ARG A 97 -17.68 11.66 -6.11
CA ARG A 97 -18.33 12.64 -5.21
C ARG A 97 -17.92 14.06 -5.56
N ALA A 98 -16.65 14.27 -5.90
CA ALA A 98 -16.16 15.55 -6.40
C ALA A 98 -16.84 15.98 -7.72
N GLU A 99 -16.99 15.05 -8.68
CA GLU A 99 -17.70 15.31 -9.95
C GLU A 99 -19.18 15.71 -9.74
N MET A 100 -19.81 15.18 -8.70
CA MET A 100 -21.20 15.51 -8.31
C MET A 100 -21.31 16.76 -7.45
N GLY A 101 -20.20 17.42 -7.09
CA GLY A 101 -20.19 18.57 -6.18
C GLY A 101 -20.41 18.21 -4.69
N ASP A 102 -20.33 16.93 -4.34
CA ASP A 102 -20.48 16.44 -2.96
C ASP A 102 -19.13 16.43 -2.23
N ALA A 103 -18.72 17.60 -1.74
CA ALA A 103 -17.47 17.77 -1.01
C ALA A 103 -17.42 16.92 0.29
N GLY A 104 -18.53 16.84 1.02
CA GLY A 104 -18.60 16.07 2.26
C GLY A 104 -18.41 14.57 2.02
N GLY A 105 -19.10 14.00 1.04
CA GLY A 105 -18.96 12.59 0.69
C GLY A 105 -17.58 12.27 0.07
N ARG A 106 -16.95 13.23 -0.61
CA ARG A 106 -15.55 13.12 -1.05
C ARG A 106 -14.62 12.98 0.15
N ASP A 107 -14.75 13.89 1.11
CA ASP A 107 -13.87 13.93 2.28
C ASP A 107 -14.08 12.69 3.17
N ASP A 108 -15.31 12.20 3.31
CA ASP A 108 -15.62 10.92 3.97
C ASP A 108 -14.88 9.74 3.33
N ALA A 109 -14.89 9.63 2.00
CA ALA A 109 -14.23 8.54 1.29
C ALA A 109 -12.69 8.62 1.43
N LEU A 110 -12.11 9.81 1.34
CA LEU A 110 -10.67 10.02 1.53
C LEU A 110 -10.23 9.72 2.97
N ALA A 111 -11.02 10.11 3.96
CA ALA A 111 -10.78 9.79 5.36
C ALA A 111 -10.82 8.27 5.61
N ALA A 112 -11.80 7.57 5.03
CA ALA A 112 -11.91 6.12 5.12
C ALA A 112 -10.68 5.42 4.50
N ALA A 113 -10.21 5.89 3.35
CA ALA A 113 -9.00 5.38 2.71
C ALA A 113 -7.76 5.53 3.61
N LEU A 114 -7.56 6.70 4.23
CA LEU A 114 -6.45 6.91 5.16
C LEU A 114 -6.53 6.02 6.40
N ALA A 115 -7.74 5.86 6.97
CA ALA A 115 -7.95 4.98 8.11
C ALA A 115 -7.64 3.52 7.76
N LEU A 116 -7.97 3.07 6.54
CA LEU A 116 -7.60 1.74 6.06
C LEU A 116 -6.09 1.58 5.85
N VAL A 117 -5.43 2.57 5.24
CA VAL A 117 -3.97 2.58 5.09
C VAL A 117 -3.29 2.45 6.45
N ARG A 118 -3.74 3.22 7.46
CA ARG A 118 -3.25 3.09 8.83
C ARG A 118 -3.43 1.67 9.37
N ALA A 119 -4.65 1.13 9.30
CA ALA A 119 -4.96 -0.20 9.82
C ALA A 119 -4.12 -1.30 9.15
N VAL A 120 -3.85 -1.17 7.85
CA VAL A 120 -2.98 -2.10 7.11
C VAL A 120 -1.54 -2.00 7.60
N HIS A 121 -0.96 -0.80 7.74
CA HIS A 121 0.42 -0.64 8.21
C HIS A 121 0.60 -1.10 9.67
N GLU A 122 -0.36 -0.80 10.54
CA GLU A 122 -0.35 -1.24 11.94
C GLU A 122 -0.50 -2.77 12.09
N THR A 123 -1.22 -3.42 11.16
CA THR A 123 -1.49 -4.86 11.23
C THR A 123 -0.47 -5.70 10.45
N LEU A 124 -0.22 -5.34 9.20
CA LEU A 124 0.57 -6.13 8.24
C LEU A 124 2.02 -5.67 8.16
N GLY A 125 2.33 -4.44 8.58
CA GLY A 125 3.70 -3.94 8.71
C GLY A 125 4.40 -4.36 10.00
N GLN A 126 3.72 -5.17 10.84
CA GLN A 126 4.24 -5.69 12.10
C GLN A 126 4.32 -7.22 12.08
N PRO A 127 5.27 -7.82 12.82
CA PRO A 127 5.35 -9.27 12.99
C PRO A 127 4.01 -9.87 13.42
N SER A 128 3.62 -11.00 12.84
CA SER A 128 2.37 -11.66 13.22
C SER A 128 2.45 -12.30 14.61
N SER A 129 3.66 -12.63 15.07
CA SER A 129 3.97 -13.10 16.42
C SER A 129 5.48 -12.95 16.66
N ARG A 130 5.95 -13.27 17.89
CA ARG A 130 7.39 -13.33 18.15
C ARG A 130 8.10 -14.44 17.37
N GLN A 131 7.38 -15.50 17.02
CA GLN A 131 7.90 -16.66 16.28
C GLN A 131 7.91 -16.45 14.76
N VAL A 132 7.28 -15.39 14.26
CA VAL A 132 7.23 -15.04 12.85
C VAL A 132 7.76 -13.60 12.72
N PRO A 133 9.07 -13.40 12.87
CA PRO A 133 9.66 -12.08 12.87
C PRO A 133 9.58 -11.44 11.48
N MET A 134 9.71 -10.12 11.46
CA MET A 134 9.97 -9.35 10.25
C MET A 134 11.32 -8.65 10.42
N SER A 135 12.06 -8.45 9.32
CA SER A 135 13.33 -7.73 9.35
C SER A 135 13.09 -6.24 9.59
N LEU A 136 13.98 -5.60 10.35
CA LEU A 136 13.94 -4.15 10.56
C LEU A 136 14.33 -3.43 9.27
N SER A 137 13.63 -2.35 8.97
CA SER A 137 13.96 -1.45 7.88
C SER A 137 14.79 -0.27 8.40
N SER A 138 15.79 0.15 7.61
CA SER A 138 16.58 1.36 7.89
C SER A 138 15.85 2.66 7.50
N ARG A 139 14.71 2.56 6.82
CA ARG A 139 13.88 3.71 6.42
C ARG A 139 13.10 4.28 7.61
N ALA A 140 12.79 5.56 7.53
CA ALA A 140 11.96 6.24 8.52
C ALA A 140 10.58 5.57 8.66
N PRO A 141 10.04 5.45 9.89
CA PRO A 141 8.68 4.97 10.11
C PRO A 141 7.65 5.78 9.32
N PHE A 142 6.63 5.08 8.83
CA PHE A 142 5.51 5.74 8.15
C PHE A 142 4.65 6.49 9.17
N ALA A 143 4.45 7.79 8.94
CA ALA A 143 3.58 8.61 9.76
C ALA A 143 2.72 9.52 8.87
N LEU A 144 1.41 9.45 9.05
CA LEU A 144 0.48 10.38 8.42
C LEU A 144 0.43 11.70 9.22
N PRO A 145 0.44 12.88 8.56
CA PRO A 145 0.25 14.15 9.24
C PRO A 145 -1.08 14.20 10.01
N GLY A 146 -1.10 14.87 11.17
CA GLY A 146 -2.31 14.97 12.00
C GLY A 146 -2.66 13.70 12.80
N ALA A 147 -1.88 12.63 12.64
CA ALA A 147 -1.96 11.42 13.45
C ALA A 147 -1.35 11.60 14.85
N SER A 148 -1.73 12.64 15.59
CA SER A 148 -1.27 12.78 16.97
C SER A 148 -1.91 11.69 17.83
N SER A 149 -1.06 10.88 18.47
CA SER A 149 -1.44 9.82 19.40
C SER A 149 -2.07 10.42 20.66
N SER A 150 -3.40 10.40 20.77
CA SER A 150 -4.09 10.72 22.02
C SER A 150 -5.29 9.81 22.24
N SER A 151 -5.01 8.55 22.60
CA SER A 151 -5.95 7.73 23.35
C SER A 151 -5.24 6.56 24.01
N SER A 152 -5.29 6.54 25.34
CA SER A 152 -4.93 5.41 26.20
C SER A 152 -5.81 4.19 25.89
N SER A 153 -5.42 3.42 24.88
CA SER A 153 -5.51 1.95 24.81
C SER A 153 -4.96 1.49 23.46
N SER A 154 -3.74 0.94 23.49
CA SER A 154 -3.18 0.07 22.44
C SER A 154 -2.91 0.64 21.03
N SER A 155 -3.04 1.94 20.77
CA SER A 155 -2.57 2.51 19.50
C SER A 155 -1.07 2.80 19.58
N THR A 156 -0.24 1.78 19.39
CA THR A 156 1.22 1.94 19.26
C THR A 156 1.47 2.77 18.00
N THR A 157 1.78 4.07 18.17
CA THR A 157 2.53 4.80 17.13
C THR A 157 3.72 3.92 16.82
N THR A 158 3.70 3.31 15.64
CA THR A 158 4.69 2.29 15.29
C THR A 158 6.02 3.00 15.08
N THR A 159 6.83 3.08 16.13
CA THR A 159 8.16 3.66 16.10
C THR A 159 9.15 2.80 15.32
N THR A 160 8.76 1.54 15.03
CA THR A 160 9.60 0.53 14.40
C THR A 160 9.07 0.16 13.03
N ARG A 161 9.84 0.47 11.98
CA ARG A 161 9.56 0.04 10.62
C ARG A 161 10.18 -1.32 10.34
N HIS A 162 9.41 -2.21 9.73
CA HIS A 162 9.90 -3.47 9.18
C HIS A 162 9.95 -3.41 7.66
N VAL A 163 10.71 -4.33 7.07
CA VAL A 163 10.79 -4.50 5.61
C VAL A 163 9.46 -5.02 5.08
N GLY A 164 8.86 -4.30 4.14
CA GLY A 164 7.63 -4.69 3.44
C GLY A 164 6.40 -4.81 4.35
N LEU A 165 5.39 -5.54 3.86
CA LEU A 165 4.13 -5.84 4.55
C LEU A 165 3.78 -7.30 4.35
N ARG A 166 3.39 -8.01 5.41
CA ARG A 166 2.85 -9.37 5.29
C ARG A 166 1.53 -9.37 4.51
N ILE A 167 1.14 -10.51 3.96
CA ILE A 167 -0.14 -10.61 3.24
C ILE A 167 -1.36 -10.75 4.16
N GLY A 168 -1.19 -11.31 5.36
CA GLY A 168 -2.23 -11.36 6.38
C GLY A 168 -2.92 -12.71 6.58
N LYS A 169 -2.33 -13.82 6.13
CA LYS A 169 -2.92 -15.16 6.33
C LYS A 169 -2.99 -15.57 7.80
N THR A 170 -3.90 -16.50 8.09
CA THR A 170 -4.11 -17.10 9.41
C THR A 170 -2.93 -17.97 9.85
N LEU A 171 -2.45 -18.84 8.95
CA LEU A 171 -1.31 -19.70 9.21
C LEU A 171 -0.02 -18.94 8.89
N ALA A 172 0.91 -18.89 9.85
CA ALA A 172 2.16 -18.18 9.69
C ALA A 172 3.30 -18.96 10.34
N ALA A 173 4.48 -18.92 9.73
CA ALA A 173 5.72 -19.49 10.24
C ALA A 173 6.89 -18.60 9.81
N ALA A 174 8.02 -18.69 10.52
CA ALA A 174 9.23 -17.94 10.16
C ALA A 174 9.71 -18.27 8.74
N SER A 175 9.69 -19.56 8.38
CA SER A 175 9.83 -20.03 7.01
C SER A 175 8.45 -20.32 6.43
N SER A 176 8.07 -19.57 5.42
CA SER A 176 6.81 -19.76 4.69
C SER A 176 6.92 -20.96 3.73
N ASP A 177 5.78 -21.39 3.19
CA ASP A 177 5.72 -22.37 2.12
C ASP A 177 5.90 -21.69 0.76
N PRO A 178 6.43 -22.36 -0.27
CA PRO A 178 6.44 -21.80 -1.62
C PRO A 178 5.04 -21.67 -2.19
N GLY A 179 4.01 -22.30 -1.60
CA GLY A 179 2.63 -22.24 -2.07
C GLY A 179 1.77 -21.17 -1.38
N MET A 180 0.49 -21.50 -1.22
CA MET A 180 -0.55 -20.59 -0.77
C MET A 180 -1.05 -20.90 0.65
N ALA A 181 -0.36 -21.70 1.45
CA ALA A 181 -0.88 -22.04 2.79
C ALA A 181 -0.52 -20.99 3.84
N LEU A 182 0.76 -20.60 3.89
CA LEU A 182 1.32 -19.76 4.94
C LEU A 182 1.41 -18.29 4.50
N ASP A 183 1.32 -17.43 5.50
CA ASP A 183 1.61 -16.01 5.44
C ASP A 183 3.05 -15.76 4.99
N GLY A 184 3.29 -14.57 4.48
CA GLY A 184 4.56 -14.19 3.88
C GLY A 184 4.42 -12.84 3.23
N MET A 185 5.34 -12.53 2.33
CA MET A 185 5.23 -11.37 1.47
C MET A 185 5.04 -11.84 0.04
N TYR A 186 4.22 -11.16 -0.76
CA TYR A 186 3.96 -11.50 -2.16
C TYR A 186 4.26 -10.29 -3.03
N PHE A 187 5.05 -10.50 -4.09
CA PHE A 187 5.49 -9.42 -4.98
C PHE A 187 4.30 -8.63 -5.56
N HIS A 188 3.34 -9.34 -6.17
CA HIS A 188 2.20 -8.71 -6.84
C HIS A 188 1.17 -8.10 -5.89
N TYR A 189 1.19 -8.43 -4.59
CA TYR A 189 0.35 -7.74 -3.60
C TYR A 189 1.00 -6.45 -3.12
N HIS A 190 2.33 -6.43 -2.97
CA HIS A 190 3.06 -5.19 -2.70
C HIS A 190 2.91 -4.20 -3.85
N ASP A 191 3.04 -4.67 -5.09
CA ASP A 191 2.87 -3.81 -6.28
C ASP A 191 1.49 -3.13 -6.29
N LYS A 192 0.42 -3.89 -6.02
CA LYS A 192 -0.95 -3.35 -5.89
C LYS A 192 -1.08 -2.36 -4.74
N TRP A 193 -0.47 -2.64 -3.60
CA TRP A 193 -0.51 -1.74 -2.45
C TRP A 193 0.23 -0.43 -2.73
N VAL A 194 1.43 -0.49 -3.32
CA VAL A 194 2.20 0.69 -3.75
C VAL A 194 1.39 1.52 -4.73
N PHE A 195 0.76 0.87 -5.71
CA PHE A 195 -0.13 1.55 -6.65
C PHE A 195 -1.33 2.22 -5.95
N ALA A 196 -1.97 1.54 -5.00
CA ALA A 196 -3.08 2.10 -4.23
C ALA A 196 -2.65 3.34 -3.40
N LEU A 197 -1.48 3.29 -2.76
CA LEU A 197 -0.91 4.43 -2.04
C LEU A 197 -0.62 5.61 -2.97
N ALA A 198 -0.04 5.36 -4.15
CA ALA A 198 0.23 6.40 -5.15
C ALA A 198 -1.06 7.06 -5.65
N ARG A 199 -2.09 6.27 -5.95
CA ARG A 199 -3.41 6.80 -6.35
C ARG A 199 -4.09 7.59 -5.24
N LEU A 200 -3.95 7.18 -3.99
CA LEU A 200 -4.46 7.94 -2.85
C LEU A 200 -3.68 9.24 -2.66
N ALA A 201 -2.36 9.22 -2.84
CA ALA A 201 -1.53 10.42 -2.79
C ALA A 201 -1.98 11.46 -3.82
N ASP A 202 -2.23 11.04 -5.06
CA ASP A 202 -2.77 11.89 -6.13
C ASP A 202 -4.14 12.48 -5.77
N ALA A 203 -5.02 11.68 -5.15
CA ALA A 203 -6.37 12.10 -4.78
C ALA A 203 -6.38 13.18 -3.67
N PHE A 204 -5.38 13.15 -2.79
CA PHE A 204 -5.13 14.22 -1.81
C PHE A 204 -4.40 15.43 -2.42
N GLY A 205 -3.63 15.23 -3.49
CA GLY A 205 -2.71 16.23 -4.06
C GLY A 205 -1.30 16.06 -3.47
N ALA A 206 -0.30 15.90 -4.33
CA ALA A 206 1.08 15.57 -3.96
C ALA A 206 1.77 16.70 -3.16
N GLU A 207 1.29 17.94 -3.30
CA GLU A 207 1.72 19.13 -2.57
C GLU A 207 1.17 19.20 -1.14
N THR A 208 0.10 18.48 -0.83
CA THR A 208 -0.43 18.39 0.52
C THR A 208 0.51 17.54 1.38
N SER A 209 0.58 17.82 2.68
CA SER A 209 1.40 17.04 3.60
C SER A 209 1.00 15.55 3.61
N VAL A 210 -0.31 15.26 3.52
CA VAL A 210 -0.85 13.90 3.48
C VAL A 210 -0.47 13.20 2.17
N GLY A 211 -0.69 13.85 1.02
CA GLY A 211 -0.33 13.30 -0.29
C GLY A 211 1.18 13.04 -0.39
N ALA A 212 2.01 14.00 0.05
CA ALA A 212 3.45 13.84 0.09
C ALA A 212 3.90 12.67 0.99
N ALA A 213 3.27 12.48 2.16
CA ALA A 213 3.56 11.36 3.05
C ALA A 213 3.20 10.01 2.41
N LEU A 214 2.05 9.91 1.74
CA LEU A 214 1.62 8.70 1.03
C LEU A 214 2.54 8.36 -0.16
N ALA A 215 2.92 9.35 -0.97
CA ALA A 215 3.83 9.16 -2.11
C ALA A 215 5.24 8.75 -1.64
N THR A 216 5.71 9.35 -0.54
CA THR A 216 6.96 8.97 0.11
C THR A 216 6.90 7.55 0.63
N GLU A 217 5.77 7.14 1.20
CA GLU A 217 5.58 5.78 1.69
C GLU A 217 5.56 4.75 0.57
N ALA A 218 4.80 5.00 -0.50
CA ALA A 218 4.77 4.14 -1.68
C ALA A 218 6.19 3.90 -2.24
N THR A 219 6.98 4.97 -2.35
CA THR A 219 8.38 4.92 -2.79
C THR A 219 9.28 4.20 -1.79
N SER A 220 9.09 4.46 -0.49
CA SER A 220 9.88 3.84 0.57
C SER A 220 9.66 2.34 0.58
N LEU A 221 8.40 1.89 0.57
CA LEU A 221 8.01 0.49 0.61
C LEU A 221 8.60 -0.30 -0.56
N ILE A 222 8.49 0.20 -1.80
CA ILE A 222 9.05 -0.50 -2.95
C ILE A 222 10.58 -0.54 -2.90
N LYS A 223 11.26 0.56 -2.56
CA LYS A 223 12.73 0.55 -2.46
C LYS A 223 13.26 -0.32 -1.32
N ASP A 224 12.43 -0.59 -0.32
CA ASP A 224 12.77 -1.44 0.81
C ASP A 224 12.66 -2.92 0.45
N VAL A 225 11.50 -3.34 -0.05
CA VAL A 225 11.22 -4.77 -0.28
C VAL A 225 11.72 -5.26 -1.65
N HIS A 226 11.81 -4.38 -2.66
CA HIS A 226 12.06 -4.83 -4.03
C HIS A 226 13.36 -5.60 -4.24
N PRO A 227 14.50 -5.21 -3.63
CA PRO A 227 15.74 -5.98 -3.76
C PRO A 227 15.63 -7.43 -3.28
N HIS A 228 14.73 -7.73 -2.34
CA HIS A 228 14.54 -9.06 -1.77
C HIS A 228 13.78 -10.01 -2.70
N TRP A 229 13.05 -9.49 -3.68
CA TRP A 229 12.39 -10.30 -4.70
C TRP A 229 13.33 -10.78 -5.78
N ILE A 230 14.46 -10.09 -5.99
CA ILE A 230 15.33 -10.39 -7.12
C ILE A 230 16.14 -11.65 -6.81
N GLU A 231 15.86 -12.72 -7.54
CA GLU A 231 16.71 -13.89 -7.56
C GLU A 231 17.95 -13.60 -8.38
N ARG A 232 19.11 -13.96 -7.85
CA ARG A 232 20.41 -13.72 -8.49
C ARG A 232 21.17 -15.02 -8.61
N ASP A 233 21.89 -15.16 -9.70
CA ASP A 233 22.85 -16.23 -9.90
C ASP A 233 23.97 -16.11 -8.86
N GLU A 234 24.27 -17.21 -8.17
CA GLU A 234 25.21 -17.20 -7.03
C GLU A 234 26.65 -16.90 -7.46
N HIS A 235 27.02 -17.23 -8.71
CA HIS A 235 28.39 -17.08 -9.19
C HIS A 235 28.64 -15.71 -9.83
N THR A 236 27.68 -15.23 -10.62
CA THR A 236 27.79 -14.00 -11.42
C THR A 236 27.10 -12.80 -10.79
N GLY A 237 26.18 -13.02 -9.84
CA GLY A 237 25.33 -11.98 -9.25
C GLY A 237 24.28 -11.40 -10.20
N ALA A 238 24.19 -11.94 -11.42
CA ALA A 238 23.24 -11.48 -12.43
C ALA A 238 21.79 -11.80 -12.00
N PRO A 239 20.82 -10.90 -12.25
CA PRO A 239 19.42 -11.18 -11.94
C PRO A 239 18.88 -12.32 -12.82
N LEU A 240 18.32 -13.34 -12.20
CA LEU A 240 17.67 -14.47 -12.87
C LEU A 240 16.16 -14.26 -13.03
N GLY A 241 15.53 -13.54 -12.10
CA GLY A 241 14.09 -13.32 -12.11
C GLY A 241 13.58 -12.70 -10.82
N VAL A 242 12.26 -12.77 -10.66
CA VAL A 242 11.54 -12.23 -9.50
C VAL A 242 10.85 -13.37 -8.77
N ARG A 243 11.17 -13.53 -7.48
CA ARG A 243 10.44 -14.40 -6.58
C ARG A 243 9.02 -13.86 -6.42
N TRP A 244 8.04 -14.72 -6.61
CA TRP A 244 6.64 -14.31 -6.45
C TRP A 244 6.21 -14.23 -4.97
N LYS A 245 6.94 -14.93 -4.09
CA LYS A 245 6.74 -15.00 -2.63
C LYS A 245 8.09 -15.13 -1.88
N ILE A 246 8.20 -14.50 -0.71
CA ILE A 246 9.33 -14.60 0.24
C ILE A 246 8.81 -14.69 1.68
N ASN A 247 9.69 -15.01 2.62
CA ASN A 247 9.39 -15.10 4.04
C ASN A 247 8.98 -13.74 4.63
N PRO A 248 8.28 -13.72 5.78
CA PRO A 248 7.95 -12.49 6.50
C PRO A 248 9.15 -11.60 6.87
N ASP A 249 10.35 -12.17 7.00
CA ASP A 249 11.60 -11.45 7.27
C ASP A 249 12.34 -10.99 6.01
N ALA A 250 11.70 -11.09 4.84
CA ALA A 250 12.27 -10.79 3.52
C ALA A 250 13.37 -11.76 3.04
N SER A 251 13.60 -12.87 3.74
CA SER A 251 14.51 -13.92 3.28
C SER A 251 13.84 -14.80 2.19
N PRO A 252 14.61 -15.39 1.27
CA PRO A 252 14.08 -16.33 0.29
C PRO A 252 13.43 -17.57 0.94
N ILE A 253 12.34 -18.06 0.37
CA ILE A 253 11.82 -19.40 0.68
C ILE A 253 12.71 -20.41 -0.03
N ARG A 254 13.36 -21.28 0.74
CA ARG A 254 14.16 -22.40 0.19
C ARG A 254 13.24 -23.59 -0.05
N GLY A 255 13.32 -24.16 -1.25
CA GLY A 255 12.67 -25.42 -1.62
C GLY A 255 13.43 -26.63 -1.08
#